data_AF-A0A538PZJ0-F1
#
_entry.id   AF-A0A538PZJ0-F1
#
_cell.length_a   1.000
_cell.length_b   1.000
_cell.length_c   1.000
_cell.angle_alpha   90.00
_cell.angle_beta   90.00
_cell.angle_gamma   90.00
#
_symmetry.space_group_name_H-M   'P 1'
#
loop_
_entity.id
_entity.type
_entity.pdbx_description
1 polymer ?
#
loop_
_entity_poly.entity_id
_entity_poly.type
_entity_poly.pdbx_seq_one_letter_code
_entity_poly.pdbx_strand_id
1 'polypeptide(L)'
;MPHDYGGKPRRTGIANVQGTAYPEADFLLPAKDVDLPDRPYRRHKLYGLNVFLTAYAQQYPLLLGIRQQDYMNPNVIAPLVTGLSSALEVAAKETAEVTVGELVWNGDELSAPVTVRNLAGHTLPSGVGFRRLFVEVVVLDASDHALWASGRTNDVGMILAGTTDQPLPTETFHAGPDGLPFQPHRQVITAEDQVQIYEELMQNASLAFTTSFLHRYWVIKDNRLRPAGCNPSRVAEPGLRKEYTGATQPGTGPERNWWPVPPHLTYRNKTYPAIDRYKDTLRDPDYDIAAHPKTGLPGTDTVTYRIRLPSAARDGLRLRVTLYSQSTPPYFLQQRFAAAARPGAERAAAQRMYYMAGHLDTSAPAPDGKPYLAGFRLQVGSAIVRPAPPR
;
A
#
# COMPACT_ATOMS: atom_id res chain seq x y z
N MET A 1 1.80 -6.44 21.42
CA MET A 1 1.45 -7.70 20.74
C MET A 1 0.19 -8.29 21.37
N PRO A 2 -0.77 -8.77 20.57
CA PRO A 2 -2.05 -9.31 21.05
C PRO A 2 -1.87 -10.46 22.04
N HIS A 3 -2.77 -10.52 23.02
CA HIS A 3 -2.82 -11.58 24.05
C HIS A 3 -3.74 -12.74 23.65
N ASP A 4 -4.55 -12.56 22.61
CA ASP A 4 -5.50 -13.52 22.08
C ASP A 4 -5.44 -13.59 20.55
N TYR A 5 -6.16 -14.56 19.97
CA TYR A 5 -6.49 -14.61 18.55
C TYR A 5 -7.97 -14.92 18.39
N GLY A 6 -8.72 -13.99 17.78
CA GLY A 6 -10.18 -14.11 17.66
C GLY A 6 -10.88 -14.15 19.03
N GLY A 7 -10.36 -13.40 20.02
CA GLY A 7 -10.91 -13.38 21.38
C GLY A 7 -10.54 -14.60 22.24
N LYS A 8 -9.77 -15.55 21.70
CA LYS A 8 -9.33 -16.75 22.43
C LYS A 8 -7.89 -16.57 22.95
N PRO A 9 -7.65 -16.63 24.28
CA PRO A 9 -6.31 -16.56 24.85
C PRO A 9 -5.39 -17.64 24.27
N ARG A 10 -4.15 -17.27 23.97
CA ARG A 10 -3.16 -18.21 23.42
C ARG A 10 -2.33 -18.81 24.54
N ARG A 11 -2.44 -20.13 24.73
CA ARG A 11 -1.69 -20.90 25.72
C ARG A 11 -1.04 -22.12 25.09
N THR A 12 0.14 -22.50 25.57
CA THR A 12 0.83 -23.72 25.15
C THR A 12 1.92 -24.10 26.17
N GLY A 13 2.27 -25.38 26.24
CA GLY A 13 3.51 -25.85 26.85
C GLY A 13 4.72 -25.41 26.03
N ILE A 14 5.49 -24.45 26.53
CA ILE A 14 6.66 -23.90 25.81
C ILE A 14 7.86 -24.82 26.02
N ALA A 15 8.55 -25.17 24.91
CA ALA A 15 9.74 -26.03 24.89
C ALA A 15 9.49 -27.45 25.45
N ASN A 16 8.33 -28.03 25.13
CA ASN A 16 8.03 -29.41 25.50
C ASN A 16 8.86 -30.40 24.70
N VAL A 17 9.68 -31.20 25.39
CA VAL A 17 10.50 -32.28 24.80
C VAL A 17 10.05 -33.68 25.24
N GLN A 18 9.13 -33.78 26.22
CA GLN A 18 8.57 -35.04 26.73
C GLN A 18 7.30 -34.75 27.57
N GLY A 19 6.24 -35.55 27.42
CA GLY A 19 5.02 -35.46 28.24
C GLY A 19 3.99 -36.52 27.85
N THR A 20 2.85 -36.55 28.52
CA THR A 20 1.77 -37.53 28.28
C THR A 20 1.06 -37.37 26.93
N ALA A 21 1.27 -36.22 26.27
CA ALA A 21 0.79 -35.97 24.91
C ALA A 21 1.71 -36.53 23.80
N TYR A 22 2.90 -37.03 24.14
CA TYR A 22 3.78 -37.74 23.22
C TYR A 22 3.38 -39.23 23.14
N PRO A 23 3.85 -39.98 22.11
CA PRO A 23 3.69 -41.43 22.07
C PRO A 23 4.13 -42.11 23.37
N GLU A 24 3.47 -43.21 23.71
CA GLU A 24 3.72 -43.97 24.94
C GLU A 24 5.20 -44.39 25.06
N ALA A 25 5.74 -44.29 26.28
CA ALA A 25 7.10 -44.70 26.61
C ALA A 25 7.06 -45.63 27.83
N ASP A 26 7.73 -46.78 27.73
CA ASP A 26 7.65 -47.90 28.69
C ASP A 26 7.92 -47.53 30.16
N PHE A 27 8.60 -46.42 30.41
CA PHE A 27 8.97 -45.94 31.75
C PHE A 27 8.67 -44.45 31.95
N LEU A 28 7.60 -43.93 31.34
CA LEU A 28 7.19 -42.54 31.53
C LEU A 28 6.85 -42.26 33.00
N LEU A 29 7.43 -41.20 33.56
CA LEU A 29 7.09 -40.73 34.91
C LEU A 29 5.63 -40.23 34.96
N PRO A 30 5.00 -40.15 36.15
CA PRO A 30 3.63 -39.64 36.29
C PRO A 30 3.44 -38.26 35.65
N ALA A 31 2.24 -38.01 35.11
CA ALA A 31 1.88 -36.77 34.40
C ALA A 31 2.35 -35.48 35.09
N LYS A 32 2.19 -35.38 36.41
CA LYS A 32 2.62 -34.21 37.21
C LYS A 32 4.12 -33.90 37.13
N ASP A 33 4.94 -34.89 36.79
CA ASP A 33 6.41 -34.81 36.78
C ASP A 33 6.97 -34.58 35.36
N VAL A 34 6.15 -34.78 34.30
CA VAL A 34 6.56 -34.66 32.89
C VAL A 34 5.73 -33.67 32.09
N ASP A 35 4.48 -33.43 32.45
CA ASP A 35 3.62 -32.50 31.72
C ASP A 35 3.97 -31.06 32.06
N LEU A 36 4.29 -30.29 31.01
CA LEU A 36 4.51 -28.87 31.15
C LEU A 36 3.17 -28.14 31.30
N PRO A 37 3.05 -27.24 32.29
CA PRO A 37 1.85 -26.43 32.43
C PRO A 37 1.74 -25.45 31.26
N ASP A 38 0.52 -25.28 30.76
CA ASP A 38 0.20 -24.32 29.72
C ASP A 38 0.49 -22.89 30.17
N ARG A 39 1.33 -22.17 29.42
CA ARG A 39 1.66 -20.77 29.70
C ARG A 39 1.06 -19.85 28.64
N PRO A 40 0.61 -18.64 29.03
CA PRO A 40 0.19 -17.65 28.05
C PRO A 40 1.38 -17.23 27.18
N TYR A 41 1.17 -17.07 25.88
CA TYR A 41 2.16 -16.49 24.97
C TYR A 41 1.54 -15.40 24.11
N ARG A 42 2.38 -14.46 23.68
CA ARG A 42 1.97 -13.38 22.77
C ARG A 42 2.22 -13.79 21.34
N ARG A 43 1.30 -13.40 20.45
CA ARG A 43 1.45 -13.65 19.02
C ARG A 43 2.25 -12.52 18.37
N HIS A 44 3.35 -12.85 17.70
CA HIS A 44 4.00 -11.93 16.76
C HIS A 44 3.25 -11.98 15.43
N LYS A 45 2.71 -10.84 14.99
CA LYS A 45 2.16 -10.68 13.64
C LYS A 45 3.27 -10.13 12.74
N LEU A 46 3.47 -10.73 11.56
CA LEU A 46 4.37 -10.14 10.56
C LEU A 46 3.60 -9.07 9.78
N TYR A 47 3.87 -7.79 10.07
CA TYR A 47 3.11 -6.63 9.58
C TYR A 47 3.41 -6.20 8.12
N GLY A 48 3.76 -7.14 7.25
CA GLY A 48 4.07 -6.85 5.85
C GLY A 48 2.86 -6.97 4.92
N LEU A 49 2.28 -5.85 4.47
CA LEU A 49 1.12 -5.78 3.55
C LEU A 49 1.36 -6.30 2.12
N ASN A 50 2.41 -7.07 1.85
CA ASN A 50 2.58 -7.71 0.55
C ASN A 50 1.75 -9.00 0.47
N VAL A 51 0.43 -8.84 0.43
CA VAL A 51 -0.52 -9.95 0.29
C VAL A 51 -0.32 -10.70 -1.04
N PHE A 52 0.18 -10.03 -2.09
CA PHE A 52 0.54 -10.69 -3.35
C PHE A 52 1.63 -11.74 -3.15
N LEU A 53 2.65 -11.48 -2.31
CA LEU A 53 3.67 -12.49 -2.02
C LEU A 53 3.08 -13.74 -1.36
N THR A 54 2.15 -13.54 -0.42
CA THR A 54 1.44 -14.67 0.22
C THR A 54 0.58 -15.41 -0.79
N ALA A 55 -0.12 -14.71 -1.67
CA ALA A 55 -0.92 -15.30 -2.74
C ALA A 55 -0.05 -16.11 -3.72
N TYR A 56 1.08 -15.57 -4.16
CA TYR A 56 2.06 -16.29 -4.99
C TYR A 56 2.60 -17.53 -4.28
N ALA A 57 2.95 -17.43 -3.00
CA ALA A 57 3.43 -18.58 -2.22
C ALA A 57 2.39 -19.69 -2.07
N GLN A 58 1.11 -19.32 -1.95
CA GLN A 58 0.01 -20.28 -1.88
C GLN A 58 -0.30 -20.92 -3.24
N GLN A 59 -0.32 -20.13 -4.32
CA GLN A 59 -0.68 -20.62 -5.65
C GLN A 59 0.48 -21.32 -6.38
N TYR A 60 1.72 -20.90 -6.14
CA TYR A 60 2.91 -21.40 -6.83
C TYR A 60 4.01 -21.95 -5.89
N PRO A 61 3.67 -22.82 -4.93
CA PRO A 61 4.63 -23.33 -3.96
C PRO A 61 5.81 -24.05 -4.63
N LEU A 62 5.55 -24.82 -5.70
CA LEU A 62 6.58 -25.59 -6.42
C LEU A 62 7.55 -24.67 -7.19
N LEU A 63 7.05 -23.62 -7.84
CA LEU A 63 7.88 -22.66 -8.56
C LEU A 63 8.77 -21.84 -7.61
N LEU A 64 8.27 -21.60 -6.39
CA LEU A 64 8.99 -20.84 -5.37
C LEU A 64 9.81 -21.72 -4.41
N GLY A 65 9.72 -23.05 -4.53
CA GLY A 65 10.39 -23.99 -3.62
C GLY A 65 9.88 -23.92 -2.17
N ILE A 66 8.65 -23.48 -1.96
CA ILE A 66 8.04 -23.29 -0.65
C ILE A 66 7.29 -24.57 -0.25
N ARG A 67 7.65 -25.12 0.91
CA ARG A 67 6.90 -26.23 1.51
C ARG A 67 5.59 -25.71 2.11
N GLN A 68 4.47 -26.36 1.77
CA GLN A 68 3.16 -25.99 2.30
C GLN A 68 2.82 -26.66 3.64
N GLN A 69 3.46 -27.79 3.94
CA GLN A 69 3.33 -28.51 5.20
C GLN A 69 4.70 -28.68 5.85
N ASP A 70 4.73 -28.56 7.17
CA ASP A 70 5.90 -28.90 7.97
C ASP A 70 5.89 -30.41 8.23
N TYR A 71 6.92 -31.10 7.77
CA TYR A 71 7.07 -32.55 7.96
C TYR A 71 7.30 -32.91 9.45
N MET A 72 7.76 -31.96 10.26
CA MET A 72 8.00 -32.15 11.70
C MET A 72 6.77 -31.85 12.55
N ASN A 73 5.74 -31.20 11.99
CA ASN A 73 4.53 -30.85 12.73
C ASN A 73 3.29 -30.90 11.82
N PRO A 74 2.68 -32.07 11.65
CA PRO A 74 1.49 -32.23 10.80
C PRO A 74 0.22 -31.59 11.39
N ASN A 75 0.23 -31.23 12.68
CA ASN A 75 -0.96 -30.78 13.43
C ASN A 75 -1.08 -29.24 13.56
N VAL A 76 -0.23 -28.47 12.88
CA VAL A 76 -0.33 -26.99 12.87
C VAL A 76 -1.13 -26.49 11.68
N ILE A 77 -1.93 -25.44 11.91
CA ILE A 77 -2.59 -24.68 10.84
C ILE A 77 -1.50 -24.22 9.87
N ALA A 78 -1.68 -24.48 8.58
CA ALA A 78 -0.73 -24.13 7.53
C ALA A 78 -0.24 -22.66 7.71
N PRO A 79 1.07 -22.43 7.90
CA PRO A 79 1.61 -21.10 8.17
C PRO A 79 1.24 -20.05 7.12
N LEU A 80 1.15 -20.45 5.85
CA LEU A 80 0.75 -19.58 4.73
C LEU A 80 -0.70 -19.10 4.85
N VAL A 81 -1.62 -19.95 5.33
CA VAL A 81 -3.03 -19.59 5.54
C VAL A 81 -3.16 -18.64 6.73
N THR A 82 -2.52 -18.98 7.84
CA THR A 82 -2.52 -18.13 9.04
C THR A 82 -1.87 -16.77 8.78
N GLY A 83 -0.81 -16.74 7.98
CA GLY A 83 -0.13 -15.53 7.52
C GLY A 83 -1.04 -14.65 6.65
N LEU A 84 -1.71 -15.23 5.65
CA LEU A 84 -2.68 -14.50 4.81
C LEU A 84 -3.80 -13.89 5.66
N SER A 85 -4.47 -14.70 6.50
CA SER A 85 -5.56 -14.21 7.33
C SER A 85 -5.14 -13.05 8.22
N SER A 86 -3.89 -13.02 8.68
CA SER A 86 -3.39 -11.94 9.53
C SER A 86 -3.02 -10.69 8.74
N ALA A 87 -2.50 -10.85 7.52
CA ALA A 87 -2.28 -9.73 6.61
C ALA A 87 -3.61 -9.08 6.22
N LEU A 88 -4.66 -9.86 5.96
CA LEU A 88 -6.00 -9.37 5.67
C LEU A 88 -6.64 -8.68 6.89
N GLU A 89 -6.46 -9.21 8.10
CA GLU A 89 -6.91 -8.57 9.34
C GLU A 89 -6.25 -7.19 9.54
N VAL A 90 -4.93 -7.12 9.35
CA VAL A 90 -4.16 -5.86 9.44
C VAL A 90 -4.60 -4.88 8.36
N ALA A 91 -4.80 -5.35 7.12
CA ALA A 91 -5.29 -4.53 6.02
C ALA A 91 -6.65 -3.90 6.35
N ALA A 92 -7.59 -4.68 6.89
CA ALA A 92 -8.94 -4.24 7.17
C ALA A 92 -9.08 -3.35 8.43
N LYS A 93 -8.18 -3.48 9.42
CA LYS A 93 -8.40 -2.89 10.76
C LYS A 93 -7.27 -2.01 11.28
N GLU A 94 -6.04 -2.24 10.84
CA GLU A 94 -4.84 -1.65 11.45
C GLU A 94 -4.02 -0.79 10.47
N THR A 95 -4.45 -0.65 9.21
CA THR A 95 -3.69 0.03 8.15
C THR A 95 -4.10 1.49 7.98
N ALA A 96 -5.38 1.71 7.65
CA ALA A 96 -5.91 3.03 7.41
C ALA A 96 -7.40 3.08 7.75
N GLU A 97 -7.87 4.29 8.03
CA GLU A 97 -9.29 4.61 8.15
C GLU A 97 -9.66 5.58 7.02
N VAL A 98 -10.87 5.42 6.48
CA VAL A 98 -11.43 6.31 5.45
C VAL A 98 -12.73 6.87 6.00
N THR A 99 -12.88 8.18 5.97
CA THR A 99 -14.12 8.86 6.34
C THR A 99 -14.56 9.80 5.23
N VAL A 100 -15.87 10.04 5.18
CA VAL A 100 -16.48 11.00 4.27
C VAL A 100 -17.15 12.06 5.13
N GLY A 101 -16.81 13.32 4.88
CA GLY A 101 -17.42 14.46 5.55
C GLY A 101 -18.85 14.73 5.10
N GLU A 102 -19.36 15.90 5.44
CA GLU A 102 -20.69 16.32 5.02
C GLU A 102 -20.78 16.40 3.48
N LEU A 103 -21.85 15.82 2.93
CA LEU A 103 -22.16 15.87 1.51
C LEU A 103 -23.00 17.11 1.21
N VAL A 104 -22.46 18.04 0.43
CA VAL A 104 -23.12 19.32 0.13
C VAL A 104 -23.43 19.42 -1.36
N TRP A 105 -24.68 19.69 -1.70
CA TRP A 105 -25.11 19.93 -3.07
C TRP A 105 -25.15 21.41 -3.39
N ASN A 106 -24.51 21.80 -4.49
CA ASN A 106 -24.54 23.14 -5.06
C ASN A 106 -24.98 23.05 -6.53
N GLY A 107 -26.28 23.19 -6.79
CA GLY A 107 -26.80 22.93 -8.14
C GLY A 107 -26.54 21.48 -8.58
N ASP A 108 -25.98 21.25 -9.75
CA ASP A 108 -25.62 19.92 -10.26
C ASP A 108 -24.31 19.36 -9.69
N GLU A 109 -23.65 20.04 -8.76
CA GLU A 109 -22.38 19.61 -8.17
C GLU A 109 -22.56 19.08 -6.73
N LEU A 110 -22.08 17.86 -6.48
CA LEU A 110 -21.93 17.26 -5.16
C LEU A 110 -20.50 17.47 -4.66
N SER A 111 -20.35 18.17 -3.53
CA SER A 111 -19.10 18.29 -2.79
C SER A 111 -19.01 17.20 -1.72
N ALA A 112 -17.96 16.40 -1.76
CA ALA A 112 -17.70 15.30 -0.83
C ALA A 112 -16.24 15.34 -0.33
N PRO A 113 -15.99 15.83 0.91
CA PRO A 113 -14.67 15.72 1.54
C PRO A 113 -14.39 14.26 1.91
N VAL A 114 -13.26 13.73 1.46
CA VAL A 114 -12.80 12.38 1.77
C VAL A 114 -11.50 12.48 2.55
N THR A 115 -11.49 11.96 3.78
CA THR A 115 -10.29 11.94 4.63
C THR A 115 -9.75 10.52 4.72
N VAL A 116 -8.45 10.37 4.43
CA VAL A 116 -7.71 9.13 4.67
C VAL A 116 -6.81 9.33 5.88
N ARG A 117 -6.93 8.45 6.88
CA ARG A 117 -6.11 8.46 8.09
C ARG A 117 -5.16 7.28 8.10
N ASN A 118 -3.89 7.56 8.31
CA ASN A 118 -2.87 6.56 8.55
C ASN A 118 -2.95 6.04 10.00
N LEU A 119 -3.24 4.74 10.16
CA LEU A 119 -3.26 4.09 11.48
C LEU A 119 -1.90 3.46 11.84
N ALA A 120 -0.97 3.40 10.87
CA ALA A 120 0.37 2.91 11.10
C ALA A 120 1.27 3.97 11.77
N GLY A 121 2.24 3.50 12.56
CA GLY A 121 3.24 4.36 13.20
C GLY A 121 4.36 4.85 12.27
N HIS A 122 4.22 4.72 10.95
CA HIS A 122 5.21 5.10 9.94
C HIS A 122 4.54 5.61 8.66
N THR A 123 5.34 6.14 7.72
CA THR A 123 4.84 6.55 6.39
C THR A 123 4.07 5.42 5.70
N LEU A 124 2.94 5.72 5.06
CA LEU A 124 2.06 4.74 4.42
C LEU A 124 1.81 5.11 2.94
N PRO A 125 2.12 4.21 1.97
CA PRO A 125 2.72 2.89 2.14
C PRO A 125 4.23 2.95 2.41
N SER A 126 4.73 2.14 3.35
CA SER A 126 6.18 2.08 3.68
C SER A 126 6.95 1.06 2.84
N GLY A 127 8.28 1.13 2.94
CA GLY A 127 9.22 0.17 2.40
C GLY A 127 9.71 0.57 1.02
N VAL A 128 9.42 -0.28 0.03
CA VAL A 128 9.94 -0.14 -1.33
C VAL A 128 9.16 0.96 -2.07
N GLY A 129 9.86 1.82 -2.81
CA GLY A 129 9.30 3.08 -3.34
C GLY A 129 8.18 2.91 -4.37
N PHE A 130 8.08 1.76 -5.04
CA PHE A 130 7.03 1.50 -6.04
C PHE A 130 5.67 1.09 -5.44
N ARG A 131 5.53 0.99 -4.12
CA ARG A 131 4.21 0.71 -3.53
C ARG A 131 3.35 1.97 -3.61
N ARG A 132 2.07 1.80 -3.91
CA ARG A 132 1.10 2.89 -3.89
C ARG A 132 -0.15 2.56 -3.12
N LEU A 133 -0.75 3.58 -2.55
CA LEU A 133 -2.17 3.59 -2.20
C LEU A 133 -2.90 4.53 -3.14
N PHE A 134 -4.17 4.26 -3.41
CA PHE A 134 -5.02 5.19 -4.15
C PHE A 134 -6.46 5.13 -3.65
N VAL A 135 -7.15 6.25 -3.79
CA VAL A 135 -8.55 6.38 -3.40
C VAL A 135 -9.42 6.08 -4.62
N GLU A 136 -10.30 5.08 -4.48
CA GLU A 136 -11.43 4.88 -5.38
C GLU A 136 -12.66 5.59 -4.81
N VAL A 137 -13.31 6.40 -5.63
CA VAL A 137 -14.61 7.00 -5.33
C VAL A 137 -15.58 6.59 -6.44
N VAL A 138 -16.70 5.99 -6.05
CA VAL A 138 -17.77 5.62 -6.98
C VAL A 138 -19.09 6.19 -6.48
N VAL A 139 -19.74 6.97 -7.34
CA VAL A 139 -21.13 7.40 -7.15
C VAL A 139 -22.03 6.36 -7.80
N LEU A 140 -22.90 5.76 -7.01
CA LEU A 140 -23.84 4.74 -7.44
C LEU A 140 -25.27 5.29 -7.38
N ASP A 141 -26.09 4.91 -8.35
CA ASP A 141 -27.53 5.14 -8.30
C ASP A 141 -28.26 4.10 -7.41
N ALA A 142 -29.59 4.20 -7.36
CA ALA A 142 -30.44 3.26 -6.62
C ALA A 142 -30.35 1.81 -7.11
N SER A 143 -29.90 1.58 -8.36
CA SER A 143 -29.75 0.28 -9.02
C SER A 143 -28.31 -0.25 -8.99
N ASP A 144 -27.41 0.36 -8.21
CA ASP A 144 -25.97 0.03 -8.16
C ASP A 144 -25.21 0.33 -9.47
N HIS A 145 -25.77 1.15 -10.37
CA HIS A 145 -25.06 1.62 -11.56
C HIS A 145 -24.11 2.78 -11.21
N ALA A 146 -22.86 2.72 -11.69
CA ALA A 146 -21.89 3.77 -11.47
C ALA A 146 -22.19 4.99 -12.37
N LEU A 147 -22.58 6.10 -11.75
CA LEU A 147 -22.86 7.37 -12.43
C LEU A 147 -21.60 8.22 -12.64
N TRP A 148 -20.64 8.07 -11.73
CA TRP A 148 -19.36 8.75 -11.74
C TRP A 148 -18.35 7.90 -11.00
N ALA A 149 -17.11 7.84 -11.48
CA ALA A 149 -16.04 7.16 -10.76
C ALA A 149 -14.68 7.85 -10.89
N SER A 150 -13.80 7.56 -9.95
CA SER A 150 -12.37 7.87 -9.98
C SER A 150 -11.63 6.75 -9.25
N GLY A 151 -10.48 6.33 -9.76
CA GLY A 151 -9.65 5.31 -9.10
C GLY A 151 -10.11 3.86 -9.30
N ARG A 152 -11.04 3.59 -10.22
CA ARG A 152 -11.38 2.20 -10.64
C ARG A 152 -10.17 1.53 -11.28
N THR A 153 -10.09 0.20 -11.19
CA THR A 153 -9.07 -0.58 -11.89
C THR A 153 -9.68 -1.66 -12.78
N ASN A 154 -8.93 -2.09 -13.80
CA ASN A 154 -9.19 -3.34 -14.51
C ASN A 154 -8.52 -4.55 -13.82
N ASP A 155 -8.67 -5.73 -14.41
CA ASP A 155 -8.20 -7.00 -13.84
C ASP A 155 -6.68 -7.12 -13.68
N VAL A 156 -5.92 -6.29 -14.39
CA VAL A 156 -4.44 -6.22 -14.26
C VAL A 156 -3.98 -5.05 -13.38
N GLY A 157 -4.92 -4.32 -12.76
CA GLY A 157 -4.63 -3.27 -11.79
C GLY A 157 -4.25 -1.92 -12.38
N MET A 158 -4.48 -1.70 -13.67
CA MET A 158 -4.37 -0.37 -14.27
C MET A 158 -5.55 0.47 -13.81
N ILE A 159 -5.28 1.69 -13.35
CA ILE A 159 -6.31 2.66 -13.00
C ILE A 159 -6.99 3.18 -14.27
N LEU A 160 -8.32 3.25 -14.25
CA LEU A 160 -9.17 3.59 -15.38
C LEU A 160 -9.66 5.04 -15.32
N ALA A 161 -9.98 5.61 -16.48
CA ALA A 161 -10.64 6.89 -16.62
C ALA A 161 -12.14 6.74 -16.36
N GLY A 162 -12.56 7.06 -15.14
CA GLY A 162 -13.97 7.12 -14.79
C GLY A 162 -14.74 5.83 -14.84
N THR A 163 -15.94 5.92 -15.40
CA THR A 163 -16.83 4.78 -15.65
C THR A 163 -16.40 3.94 -16.86
N THR A 164 -15.42 4.39 -17.65
CA THR A 164 -14.92 3.70 -18.84
C THR A 164 -13.93 2.57 -18.52
N ASP A 165 -13.62 1.76 -19.54
CA ASP A 165 -12.58 0.72 -19.47
C ASP A 165 -11.21 1.18 -19.99
N GLN A 166 -11.03 2.49 -20.23
CA GLN A 166 -9.78 3.04 -20.73
C GLN A 166 -8.79 3.30 -19.58
N PRO A 167 -7.58 2.72 -19.59
CA PRO A 167 -6.55 3.06 -18.61
C PRO A 167 -6.14 4.53 -18.68
N LEU A 168 -5.82 5.12 -17.53
CA LEU A 168 -5.23 6.46 -17.49
C LEU A 168 -3.88 6.48 -18.21
N PRO A 169 -3.58 7.49 -19.04
CA PRO A 169 -2.25 7.63 -19.67
C PRO A 169 -1.10 7.61 -18.66
N THR A 170 -1.35 8.15 -17.47
CA THR A 170 -0.39 8.22 -16.37
C THR A 170 0.03 6.85 -15.82
N GLU A 171 -0.73 5.78 -16.05
CA GLU A 171 -0.37 4.43 -15.61
C GLU A 171 0.86 3.86 -16.35
N THR A 172 1.20 4.45 -17.50
CA THR A 172 2.35 4.07 -18.33
C THR A 172 3.32 5.24 -18.54
N PHE A 173 3.28 6.23 -17.64
CA PHE A 173 4.10 7.44 -17.67
C PHE A 173 3.94 8.31 -18.93
N HIS A 174 2.77 8.28 -19.57
CA HIS A 174 2.38 9.29 -20.56
C HIS A 174 1.77 10.50 -19.86
N ALA A 175 1.99 11.69 -20.44
CA ALA A 175 1.47 12.93 -19.88
C ALA A 175 -0.06 12.91 -19.83
N GLY A 176 -0.61 13.21 -18.65
CA GLY A 176 -2.03 13.55 -18.49
C GLY A 176 -2.32 15.00 -18.88
N PRO A 177 -3.56 15.47 -18.67
CA PRO A 177 -3.97 16.84 -18.98
C PRO A 177 -3.11 17.93 -18.31
N ASP A 178 -2.57 17.63 -17.13
CA ASP A 178 -1.69 18.54 -16.37
C ASP A 178 -0.24 18.62 -16.93
N GLY A 179 0.05 17.88 -18.01
CA GLY A 179 1.39 17.76 -18.60
C GLY A 179 2.35 16.89 -17.78
N LEU A 180 1.89 16.33 -16.65
CA LEU A 180 2.66 15.41 -15.81
C LEU A 180 2.44 13.97 -16.26
N PRO A 181 3.49 13.13 -16.29
CA PRO A 181 3.38 11.71 -16.62
C PRO A 181 2.89 10.85 -15.44
N PHE A 182 2.26 11.44 -14.43
CA PHE A 182 1.75 10.79 -13.23
C PHE A 182 0.60 11.62 -12.67
N GLN A 183 -0.21 11.03 -11.78
CA GLN A 183 -1.25 11.79 -11.06
C GLN A 183 -0.59 12.68 -10.00
N PRO A 184 -0.73 14.02 -10.06
CA PRO A 184 -0.22 14.89 -9.00
C PRO A 184 -0.95 14.63 -7.67
N HIS A 185 -0.39 15.09 -6.56
CA HIS A 185 -1.12 15.18 -5.32
C HIS A 185 -2.28 16.20 -5.48
N ARG A 186 -3.50 15.77 -5.12
CA ARG A 186 -4.75 16.52 -5.31
C ARG A 186 -5.34 16.86 -3.94
N GLN A 187 -5.73 18.11 -3.76
CA GLN A 187 -6.65 18.52 -2.68
C GLN A 187 -8.10 18.63 -3.16
N VAL A 188 -8.28 18.77 -4.48
CA VAL A 188 -9.58 18.86 -5.13
C VAL A 188 -9.56 17.96 -6.37
N ILE A 189 -10.59 17.13 -6.51
CA ILE A 189 -10.83 16.28 -7.68
C ILE A 189 -12.15 16.68 -8.30
N THR A 190 -12.13 17.07 -9.58
CA THR A 190 -13.31 17.57 -10.31
C THR A 190 -13.64 16.75 -11.56
N ALA A 191 -12.75 15.82 -11.94
CA ALA A 191 -12.90 15.01 -13.14
C ALA A 191 -12.59 13.53 -12.84
N GLU A 192 -13.22 12.65 -13.61
CA GLU A 192 -13.15 11.19 -13.45
C GLU A 192 -11.77 10.58 -13.73
N ASP A 193 -10.91 11.31 -14.45
CA ASP A 193 -9.54 10.92 -14.79
C ASP A 193 -8.49 11.41 -13.79
N GLN A 194 -8.92 12.13 -12.75
CA GLN A 194 -8.10 12.60 -11.65
C GLN A 194 -8.21 11.65 -10.48
N VAL A 195 -7.09 11.15 -9.97
CA VAL A 195 -7.06 10.16 -8.88
C VAL A 195 -6.05 10.59 -7.82
N GLN A 196 -6.45 10.53 -6.54
CA GLN A 196 -5.49 10.71 -5.45
C GLN A 196 -4.69 9.43 -5.25
N ILE A 197 -3.39 9.49 -5.53
CA ILE A 197 -2.44 8.38 -5.39
C ILE A 197 -1.33 8.79 -4.43
N TYR A 198 -1.17 8.03 -3.34
CA TYR A 198 -0.10 8.13 -2.37
C TYR A 198 1.04 7.19 -2.76
N GLU A 199 2.13 7.72 -3.27
CA GLU A 199 3.22 6.94 -3.85
C GLU A 199 4.55 7.69 -3.80
N GLU A 200 5.62 6.96 -4.04
CA GLU A 200 6.93 7.52 -4.35
C GLU A 200 7.29 7.22 -5.80
N LEU A 201 7.69 8.25 -6.56
CA LEU A 201 8.14 8.10 -7.93
C LEU A 201 9.59 8.56 -8.07
N MET A 202 10.40 7.69 -8.67
CA MET A 202 11.83 7.90 -8.84
C MET A 202 12.20 7.89 -10.32
N GLN A 203 13.15 8.74 -10.71
CA GLN A 203 13.85 8.63 -11.99
C GLN A 203 15.33 8.23 -11.78
N ASN A 204 15.88 7.53 -12.77
CA ASN A 204 17.30 7.25 -12.83
C ASN A 204 18.09 8.46 -13.36
N ALA A 205 19.42 8.34 -13.43
CA ALA A 205 20.30 9.40 -13.95
C ALA A 205 19.99 9.79 -15.41
N SER A 206 19.32 8.92 -16.18
CA SER A 206 18.85 9.17 -17.54
C SER A 206 17.42 9.72 -17.61
N LEU A 207 16.84 10.16 -16.48
CA LEU A 207 15.49 10.73 -16.38
C LEU A 207 14.34 9.76 -16.73
N ALA A 208 14.61 8.45 -16.75
CA ALA A 208 13.58 7.43 -16.93
C ALA A 208 13.01 6.99 -15.57
N PHE A 209 11.68 6.87 -15.48
CA PHE A 209 11.03 6.34 -14.27
C PHE A 209 11.49 4.92 -13.99
N THR A 210 11.79 4.63 -12.73
CA THR A 210 12.45 3.38 -12.33
C THR A 210 11.91 2.87 -11.02
N THR A 211 11.70 1.55 -10.95
CA THR A 211 11.43 0.84 -9.70
C THR A 211 12.67 0.13 -9.15
N SER A 212 13.84 0.31 -9.77
CA SER A 212 15.11 -0.26 -9.30
C SER A 212 15.59 0.45 -8.04
N PHE A 213 16.08 -0.30 -7.06
CA PHE A 213 16.69 0.26 -5.84
C PHE A 213 18.04 0.89 -6.09
N LEU A 214 18.78 0.37 -7.07
CA LEU A 214 20.16 0.78 -7.37
C LEU A 214 20.22 2.00 -8.29
N HIS A 215 19.13 2.29 -9.01
CA HIS A 215 19.09 3.37 -10.00
C HIS A 215 18.20 4.54 -9.56
N ARG A 216 17.99 4.72 -8.26
CA ARG A 216 17.24 5.86 -7.71
C ARG A 216 18.13 7.08 -7.69
N TYR A 217 17.84 8.06 -8.56
CA TYR A 217 18.66 9.27 -8.65
C TYR A 217 17.83 10.52 -8.32
N TRP A 218 16.70 10.71 -9.00
CA TRP A 218 15.81 11.85 -8.76
C TRP A 218 14.53 11.40 -8.05
N VAL A 219 14.23 12.01 -6.90
CA VAL A 219 12.91 11.89 -6.26
C VAL A 219 11.97 12.86 -6.96
N ILE A 220 11.00 12.34 -7.69
CA ILE A 220 10.06 13.15 -8.47
C ILE A 220 8.80 13.47 -7.64
N LYS A 221 8.33 12.49 -6.86
CA LYS A 221 7.13 12.56 -6.02
C LYS A 221 7.35 11.68 -4.79
N ASP A 222 6.93 12.15 -3.62
CA ASP A 222 6.77 11.37 -2.38
C ASP A 222 5.70 12.03 -1.50
N ASN A 223 4.44 11.80 -1.86
CA ASN A 223 3.26 12.29 -1.13
C ASN A 223 2.65 11.22 -0.23
N ARG A 224 3.44 10.22 0.17
CA ARG A 224 2.94 9.14 1.01
C ARG A 224 2.46 9.69 2.35
N LEU A 225 1.36 9.12 2.85
CA LEU A 225 0.72 9.53 4.09
C LEU A 225 1.72 9.46 5.24
N ARG A 226 1.96 10.58 5.90
CA ARG A 226 2.87 10.64 7.06
C ARG A 226 2.19 10.01 8.28
N PRO A 227 2.95 9.50 9.26
CA PRO A 227 2.34 9.07 10.52
C PRO A 227 1.91 10.28 11.35
N ALA A 228 0.90 10.11 12.20
CA ALA A 228 0.52 11.12 13.18
C ALA A 228 1.73 11.47 14.07
N GLY A 229 1.95 12.77 14.29
CA GLY A 229 3.10 13.26 15.05
C GLY A 229 4.38 13.46 14.25
N CYS A 230 4.38 13.20 12.93
CA CYS A 230 5.55 13.45 12.10
C CYS A 230 5.92 14.94 12.12
N ASN A 231 7.21 15.25 12.32
CA ASN A 231 7.73 16.61 12.23
C ASN A 231 8.90 16.66 11.24
N PRO A 232 8.65 16.96 9.94
CA PRO A 232 9.70 17.01 8.93
C PRO A 232 10.72 18.12 9.19
N SER A 233 10.33 19.22 9.84
CA SER A 233 11.24 20.32 10.19
C SER A 233 12.33 19.90 11.15
N ARG A 234 12.02 19.01 12.11
CA ARG A 234 13.00 18.46 13.06
C ARG A 234 14.11 17.68 12.35
N VAL A 235 13.77 16.99 11.26
CA VAL A 235 14.73 16.27 10.42
C VAL A 235 15.48 17.22 9.49
N ALA A 236 14.89 18.35 9.10
CA ALA A 236 15.53 19.34 8.23
C ALA A 236 16.52 20.25 8.98
N GLU A 237 16.40 20.38 10.30
CA GLU A 237 17.27 21.23 11.12
C GLU A 237 18.71 20.70 11.17
N PRO A 238 19.72 21.45 10.70
CA PRO A 238 21.11 20.99 10.64
C PRO A 238 21.70 20.60 12.00
N GLY A 239 21.33 21.32 13.08
CA GLY A 239 21.82 21.03 14.43
C GLY A 239 21.38 19.67 14.95
N LEU A 240 20.11 19.30 14.69
CA LEU A 240 19.55 18.00 15.08
C LEU A 240 20.02 16.87 14.16
N ARG A 241 20.31 17.16 12.88
CA ARG A 241 20.94 16.19 11.97
C ARG A 241 22.33 15.78 12.41
N LYS A 242 23.09 16.66 13.06
CA LYS A 242 24.50 16.43 13.40
C LYS A 242 24.72 15.11 14.15
N GLU A 243 23.83 14.79 15.09
CA GLU A 243 23.83 13.52 15.85
C GLU A 243 23.65 12.30 14.93
N TYR A 244 22.64 12.31 14.06
CA TYR A 244 22.36 11.23 13.10
C TYR A 244 23.45 11.10 12.02
N THR A 245 23.95 12.22 11.50
CA THR A 245 25.03 12.23 10.52
C THR A 245 26.35 11.77 11.13
N GLY A 246 26.62 12.06 12.40
CA GLY A 246 27.82 11.56 13.08
C GLY A 246 27.86 10.03 13.15
N ALA A 247 26.70 9.39 13.34
CA ALA A 247 26.58 7.94 13.40
C ALA A 247 26.56 7.23 12.04
N THR A 248 26.36 7.97 10.94
CA THR A 248 26.19 7.42 9.57
C THR A 248 27.20 7.95 8.56
N GLN A 249 28.07 8.88 8.96
CA GLN A 249 29.19 9.31 8.14
C GLN A 249 30.16 8.14 7.93
N PRO A 250 30.53 7.82 6.68
CA PRO A 250 31.55 6.81 6.41
C PRO A 250 32.90 7.29 6.95
N GLY A 251 33.19 6.93 8.21
CA GLY A 251 34.46 7.10 8.93
C GLY A 251 35.19 8.45 8.79
N THR A 252 36.43 8.50 9.31
CA THR A 252 37.33 9.66 9.23
C THR A 252 38.60 9.36 8.45
N GLY A 253 38.74 8.14 7.92
CA GLY A 253 39.91 7.64 7.23
C GLY A 253 39.87 7.78 5.70
N PRO A 254 40.78 7.07 4.98
CA PRO A 254 40.92 7.14 3.53
C PRO A 254 39.66 6.78 2.75
N GLU A 255 38.74 6.02 3.37
CA GLU A 255 37.44 5.65 2.82
C GLU A 255 36.62 6.86 2.38
N ARG A 256 36.78 8.04 2.97
CA ARG A 256 36.09 9.26 2.51
C ARG A 256 36.43 9.65 1.05
N ASN A 257 37.54 9.13 0.51
CA ASN A 257 37.98 9.35 -0.86
C ASN A 257 37.68 8.17 -1.81
N TRP A 258 37.19 7.03 -1.30
CA TRP A 258 36.95 5.85 -2.16
C TRP A 258 35.69 5.99 -3.01
N TRP A 259 34.77 6.89 -2.64
CA TRP A 259 33.58 7.20 -3.43
C TRP A 259 33.79 8.49 -4.20
N PRO A 260 33.82 8.47 -5.55
CA PRO A 260 33.86 9.69 -6.33
C PRO A 260 32.67 10.56 -5.95
N VAL A 261 32.93 11.85 -5.68
CA VAL A 261 31.85 12.83 -5.48
C VAL A 261 31.06 12.87 -6.80
N PRO A 262 29.78 12.45 -6.82
CA PRO A 262 29.01 12.50 -8.05
C PRO A 262 28.96 13.95 -8.53
N PRO A 263 29.10 14.20 -9.84
CA PRO A 263 28.89 15.54 -10.37
C PRO A 263 27.50 16.03 -9.94
N HIS A 264 27.40 17.29 -9.53
CA HIS A 264 26.11 17.93 -9.29
C HIS A 264 25.36 18.03 -10.62
N LEU A 265 24.51 17.05 -10.91
CA LEU A 265 23.61 17.14 -12.05
C LEU A 265 22.52 18.18 -11.74
N THR A 266 22.14 18.96 -12.75
CA THR A 266 20.93 19.79 -12.68
C THR A 266 19.78 18.99 -13.26
N TYR A 267 18.71 18.83 -12.48
CA TYR A 267 17.50 18.18 -12.98
C TYR A 267 16.88 19.02 -14.11
N ARG A 268 16.66 18.40 -15.28
CA ARG A 268 16.00 19.03 -16.43
C ARG A 268 15.36 17.99 -17.33
N ASN A 269 14.06 17.75 -17.16
CA ASN A 269 13.33 16.80 -18.01
C ASN A 269 12.66 17.53 -19.19
N LYS A 270 13.31 17.50 -20.36
CA LYS A 270 12.78 18.16 -21.57
C LYS A 270 11.49 17.52 -22.10
N THR A 271 11.29 16.22 -21.86
CA THR A 271 10.09 15.49 -22.29
C THR A 271 8.89 15.91 -21.44
N TYR A 272 9.11 16.12 -20.15
CA TYR A 272 8.07 16.49 -19.18
C TYR A 272 8.47 17.74 -18.39
N PRO A 273 8.47 18.94 -19.02
CA PRO A 273 8.88 20.18 -18.36
C PRO A 273 7.97 20.57 -17.20
N ALA A 274 6.75 20.02 -17.12
CA ALA A 274 5.85 20.22 -15.99
C ALA A 274 6.43 19.70 -14.66
N ILE A 275 7.31 18.68 -14.70
CA ILE A 275 7.90 18.10 -13.49
C ILE A 275 8.76 19.14 -12.74
N ASP A 276 9.51 20.00 -13.45
CA ASP A 276 10.37 21.01 -12.82
C ASP A 276 9.56 22.00 -11.95
N ARG A 277 8.29 22.21 -12.29
CA ARG A 277 7.36 23.11 -11.58
C ARG A 277 6.49 22.38 -10.56
N TYR A 278 6.45 21.05 -10.61
CA TYR A 278 5.66 20.25 -9.68
C TYR A 278 6.22 20.40 -8.27
N LYS A 279 5.32 20.65 -7.32
CA LYS A 279 5.60 20.70 -5.89
C LYS A 279 4.54 19.86 -5.22
N ASP A 280 4.99 18.81 -4.56
CA ASP A 280 4.17 17.64 -4.24
C ASP A 280 3.00 17.95 -3.30
N THR A 281 3.23 17.89 -1.99
CA THR A 281 2.24 18.25 -0.96
C THR A 281 2.28 19.74 -0.62
N LEU A 282 2.83 20.56 -1.51
CA LEU A 282 2.99 21.99 -1.27
C LEU A 282 1.60 22.65 -1.30
N ARG A 283 1.23 23.31 -0.20
CA ARG A 283 -0.09 23.92 0.07
C ARG A 283 -1.14 22.97 0.61
N ASP A 284 -0.77 21.74 0.91
CA ASP A 284 -1.63 20.87 1.69
C ASP A 284 -1.49 21.18 3.19
N PRO A 285 -2.53 21.71 3.88
CA PRO A 285 -2.47 21.96 5.30
C PRO A 285 -2.21 20.67 6.09
N ASP A 286 -2.67 19.50 5.62
CA ASP A 286 -2.41 18.22 6.27
C ASP A 286 -0.92 17.81 6.23
N TYR A 287 -0.12 18.45 5.36
CA TYR A 287 1.33 18.28 5.25
C TYR A 287 2.11 19.53 5.66
N ASP A 288 1.44 20.58 6.11
CA ASP A 288 2.07 21.80 6.60
C ASP A 288 2.25 21.76 8.12
N ILE A 289 3.50 21.59 8.56
CA ILE A 289 3.84 21.59 9.97
C ILE A 289 3.47 22.90 10.68
N ALA A 290 3.42 24.02 9.97
CA ALA A 290 3.00 25.30 10.53
C ALA A 290 1.49 25.31 10.87
N ALA A 291 0.68 24.51 10.18
CA ALA A 291 -0.72 24.29 10.53
C ALA A 291 -0.90 23.40 11.78
N HIS A 292 0.14 22.66 12.18
CA HIS A 292 0.10 21.71 13.29
C HIS A 292 1.26 21.85 14.31
N PRO A 293 1.49 23.05 14.87
CA PRO A 293 2.71 23.36 15.62
C PRO A 293 2.85 22.61 16.95
N LYS A 294 1.75 22.11 17.52
CA LYS A 294 1.73 21.43 18.83
C LYS A 294 1.75 19.90 18.73
N THR A 295 1.22 19.35 17.65
CA THR A 295 0.97 17.91 17.51
C THR A 295 1.89 17.26 16.49
N GLY A 296 2.55 18.02 15.62
CA GLY A 296 3.11 17.47 14.38
C GLY A 296 2.00 17.17 13.36
N LEU A 297 2.39 16.69 12.18
CA LEU A 297 1.45 16.36 11.12
C LEU A 297 0.37 15.40 11.62
N PRO A 298 -0.90 15.57 11.20
CA PRO A 298 -2.05 14.86 11.76
C PRO A 298 -2.07 13.36 11.39
N GLY A 299 -1.31 12.97 10.37
CA GLY A 299 -1.35 11.62 9.81
C GLY A 299 -2.60 11.36 8.97
N THR A 300 -3.19 12.42 8.44
CA THR A 300 -4.36 12.41 7.56
C THR A 300 -4.03 13.09 6.23
N ASP A 301 -4.89 12.91 5.24
CA ASP A 301 -5.00 13.74 4.05
C ASP A 301 -6.49 13.84 3.68
N THR A 302 -6.96 15.07 3.42
CA THR A 302 -8.34 15.35 3.06
C THR A 302 -8.46 15.90 1.64
N VAL A 303 -9.11 15.11 0.77
CA VAL A 303 -9.34 15.47 -0.63
C VAL A 303 -10.82 15.76 -0.85
N THR A 304 -11.12 16.93 -1.41
CA THR A 304 -12.50 17.32 -1.75
C THR A 304 -12.85 16.86 -3.17
N TYR A 305 -13.82 15.97 -3.30
CA TYR A 305 -14.40 15.59 -4.59
C TYR A 305 -15.54 16.54 -4.93
N ARG A 306 -15.52 17.14 -6.11
CA ARG A 306 -16.59 17.97 -6.67
C ARG A 306 -17.14 17.28 -7.91
N ILE A 307 -18.26 16.60 -7.74
CA ILE A 307 -18.80 15.63 -8.68
C ILE A 307 -20.03 16.23 -9.34
N ARG A 308 -19.96 16.48 -10.64
CA ARG A 308 -21.12 16.94 -11.40
C ARG A 308 -22.02 15.77 -11.79
N LEU A 309 -23.29 15.85 -11.41
CA LEU A 309 -24.29 14.82 -11.61
C LEU A 309 -25.62 15.46 -12.03
N PRO A 310 -26.39 14.81 -12.92
CA PRO A 310 -27.74 15.27 -13.25
C PRO A 310 -28.61 15.37 -11.98
N SER A 311 -29.45 16.40 -11.86
CA SER A 311 -30.27 16.61 -10.64
C SER A 311 -31.20 15.43 -10.32
N ALA A 312 -31.61 14.66 -11.34
CA ALA A 312 -32.42 13.44 -11.17
C ALA A 312 -31.66 12.29 -10.47
N ALA A 313 -30.33 12.34 -10.42
CA ALA A 313 -29.50 11.32 -9.80
C ALA A 313 -29.34 11.49 -8.28
N ARG A 314 -29.95 12.52 -7.68
CA ARG A 314 -29.81 12.81 -6.24
C ARG A 314 -30.51 11.78 -5.37
N ASP A 315 -31.69 11.31 -5.79
CA ASP A 315 -32.51 10.40 -5.02
C ASP A 315 -31.91 8.98 -5.06
N GLY A 316 -31.69 8.39 -3.88
CA GLY A 316 -31.15 7.04 -3.76
C GLY A 316 -29.65 6.89 -4.04
N LEU A 317 -28.94 8.00 -4.22
CA LEU A 317 -27.50 8.01 -4.47
C LEU A 317 -26.71 7.38 -3.31
N ARG A 318 -25.65 6.66 -3.64
CA ARG A 318 -24.66 6.15 -2.68
C ARG A 318 -23.26 6.56 -3.12
N LEU A 319 -22.51 7.17 -2.21
CA LEU A 319 -21.10 7.42 -2.39
C LEU A 319 -20.32 6.29 -1.72
N ARG A 320 -19.61 5.49 -2.51
CA ARG A 320 -18.66 4.48 -2.02
C ARG A 320 -17.24 4.99 -2.18
N VAL A 321 -16.51 5.02 -1.08
CA VAL A 321 -15.10 5.40 -1.05
C VAL A 321 -14.29 4.21 -0.55
N THR A 322 -13.26 3.83 -1.28
CA THR A 322 -12.38 2.71 -0.90
C THR A 322 -10.93 3.12 -1.07
N LEU A 323 -10.11 2.92 -0.04
CA LEU A 323 -8.67 3.03 -0.14
C LEU A 323 -8.10 1.66 -0.52
N TYR A 324 -7.38 1.63 -1.64
CA TYR A 324 -6.72 0.44 -2.14
C TYR A 324 -5.21 0.54 -1.98
N SER A 325 -4.62 -0.60 -1.64
CA SER A 325 -3.18 -0.82 -1.65
C SER A 325 -2.79 -1.66 -2.86
N GLN A 326 -1.78 -1.21 -3.57
CA GLN A 326 -1.18 -1.97 -4.66
C GLN A 326 0.34 -2.03 -4.45
N SER A 327 0.79 -3.17 -3.94
CA SER A 327 2.20 -3.39 -3.63
C SER A 327 3.01 -3.86 -4.84
N THR A 328 2.35 -4.24 -5.94
CA THR A 328 2.96 -4.58 -7.22
C THR A 328 2.22 -3.87 -8.37
N PRO A 329 2.39 -2.55 -8.53
CA PRO A 329 1.64 -1.82 -9.54
C PRO A 329 2.01 -2.25 -10.98
N PRO A 330 1.13 -2.01 -11.97
CA PRO A 330 1.37 -2.45 -13.34
C PRO A 330 2.69 -1.97 -13.94
N TYR A 331 3.11 -0.73 -13.67
CA TYR A 331 4.39 -0.21 -14.17
C TYR A 331 5.60 -0.95 -13.57
N PHE A 332 5.50 -1.47 -12.35
CA PHE A 332 6.56 -2.30 -11.76
C PHE A 332 6.66 -3.63 -12.50
N LEU A 333 5.52 -4.28 -12.76
CA LEU A 333 5.46 -5.54 -13.51
C LEU A 333 5.96 -5.35 -14.95
N GLN A 334 5.53 -4.28 -15.62
CA GLN A 334 6.00 -3.93 -16.96
C GLN A 334 7.53 -3.82 -17.03
N GLN A 335 8.17 -3.15 -16.05
CA GLN A 335 9.63 -3.06 -15.99
C GLN A 335 10.31 -4.43 -15.79
N ARG A 336 9.73 -5.33 -14.97
CA ARG A 336 10.24 -6.71 -14.82
C ARG A 336 10.05 -7.52 -16.11
N PHE A 337 8.92 -7.38 -16.78
CA PHE A 337 8.60 -8.13 -17.99
C PHE A 337 9.45 -7.66 -19.18
N ALA A 338 9.74 -6.35 -19.27
CA ALA A 338 10.69 -5.82 -20.23
C ALA A 338 12.10 -6.39 -20.03
N ALA A 339 12.50 -6.66 -18.79
CA ALA A 339 13.75 -7.38 -18.52
C ALA A 339 13.67 -8.86 -18.95
N ALA A 340 12.52 -9.53 -18.73
CA ALA A 340 12.29 -10.91 -19.19
C ALA A 340 12.38 -11.09 -20.72
N ALA A 341 12.10 -10.03 -21.48
CA ALA A 341 12.21 -10.04 -22.93
C ALA A 341 13.66 -9.99 -23.43
N ARG A 342 14.63 -9.60 -22.59
CA ARG A 342 16.04 -9.44 -22.97
C ARG A 342 16.86 -10.68 -22.61
N PRO A 343 17.86 -11.08 -23.43
CA PRO A 343 18.84 -12.10 -23.02
C PRO A 343 19.64 -11.63 -21.79
N GLY A 344 19.98 -12.55 -20.88
CA GLY A 344 20.83 -12.27 -19.72
C GLY A 344 20.54 -13.14 -18.50
N ALA A 345 21.37 -13.01 -17.46
CA ALA A 345 21.28 -13.81 -16.23
C ALA A 345 19.94 -13.66 -15.49
N GLU A 346 19.28 -12.50 -15.61
CA GLU A 346 18.02 -12.21 -14.93
C GLU A 346 16.78 -12.77 -15.66
N ARG A 347 16.91 -13.18 -16.94
CA ARG A 347 15.78 -13.56 -17.79
C ARG A 347 14.92 -14.66 -17.19
N ALA A 348 15.55 -15.72 -16.68
CA ALA A 348 14.83 -16.87 -16.12
C ALA A 348 13.98 -16.48 -14.90
N ALA A 349 14.49 -15.60 -14.03
CA ALA A 349 13.74 -15.10 -12.88
C ALA A 349 12.58 -14.20 -13.32
N ALA A 350 12.82 -13.32 -14.29
CA ALA A 350 11.81 -12.41 -14.82
C ALA A 350 10.69 -13.16 -15.58
N GLN A 351 11.01 -14.25 -16.30
CA GLN A 351 10.02 -15.13 -16.93
C GLN A 351 9.16 -15.86 -15.89
N ARG A 352 9.73 -16.33 -14.77
CA ARG A 352 8.93 -16.91 -13.67
C ARG A 352 7.97 -15.87 -13.10
N MET A 353 8.42 -14.63 -12.90
CA MET A 353 7.55 -13.55 -12.43
C MET A 353 6.43 -13.24 -13.43
N TYR A 354 6.74 -13.21 -14.73
CA TYR A 354 5.74 -13.03 -15.79
C TYR A 354 4.65 -14.11 -15.73
N TYR A 355 5.06 -15.38 -15.65
CA TYR A 355 4.12 -16.49 -15.51
C TYR A 355 3.25 -16.36 -14.25
N MET A 356 3.88 -16.17 -13.08
CA MET A 356 3.16 -16.12 -11.81
C MET A 356 2.17 -14.94 -11.76
N ALA A 357 2.60 -13.74 -12.16
CA ALA A 357 1.75 -12.56 -12.13
C ALA A 357 0.63 -12.62 -13.17
N GLY A 358 0.90 -13.14 -14.37
CA GLY A 358 -0.10 -13.27 -15.44
C GLY A 358 -1.16 -14.35 -15.18
N HIS A 359 -0.91 -15.29 -14.26
CA HIS A 359 -1.84 -16.36 -13.93
C HIS A 359 -2.33 -16.31 -12.48
N LEU A 360 -1.98 -15.26 -11.71
CA LEU A 360 -2.41 -15.12 -10.32
C LEU A 360 -3.95 -15.09 -10.26
N ASP A 361 -4.54 -15.97 -9.45
CA ASP A 361 -5.98 -15.99 -9.22
C ASP A 361 -6.36 -14.84 -8.28
N THR A 362 -6.78 -13.73 -8.86
CA THR A 362 -7.28 -12.56 -8.13
C THR A 362 -8.73 -12.70 -7.65
N SER A 363 -9.42 -13.77 -8.07
CA SER A 363 -10.77 -14.11 -7.63
C SER A 363 -10.80 -14.92 -6.33
N ALA A 364 -9.64 -15.42 -5.89
CA ALA A 364 -9.49 -16.19 -4.66
C ALA A 364 -10.16 -15.47 -3.46
N PRO A 365 -11.05 -16.16 -2.71
CA PRO A 365 -11.79 -15.53 -1.63
C PRO A 365 -10.96 -15.36 -0.37
N ALA A 366 -11.20 -14.26 0.35
CA ALA A 366 -10.83 -14.10 1.75
C ALA A 366 -11.74 -14.98 2.65
N PRO A 367 -11.47 -15.06 3.97
CA PRO A 367 -12.33 -15.79 4.91
C PRO A 367 -13.80 -15.33 4.94
N ASP A 368 -14.11 -14.13 4.46
CA ASP A 368 -15.48 -13.60 4.34
C ASP A 368 -16.16 -13.95 2.99
N GLY A 369 -15.50 -14.74 2.14
CA GLY A 369 -16.00 -15.18 0.85
C GLY A 369 -15.79 -14.18 -0.30
N LYS A 370 -15.24 -12.99 -0.05
CA LYS A 370 -15.04 -11.97 -1.09
C LYS A 370 -13.64 -12.06 -1.69
N PRO A 371 -13.46 -11.83 -3.01
CA PRO A 371 -12.13 -11.73 -3.62
C PRO A 371 -11.28 -10.65 -2.95
N TYR A 372 -10.10 -11.01 -2.45
CA TYR A 372 -9.24 -10.07 -1.71
C TYR A 372 -8.21 -9.34 -2.59
N LEU A 373 -8.02 -9.78 -3.84
CA LEU A 373 -7.13 -9.16 -4.83
C LEU A 373 -7.81 -8.79 -6.15
N ALA A 374 -9.15 -8.77 -6.21
CA ALA A 374 -9.87 -8.40 -7.43
C ALA A 374 -9.46 -7.00 -7.93
N GLY A 375 -9.29 -6.88 -9.26
CA GLY A 375 -8.73 -5.67 -9.87
C GLY A 375 -7.25 -5.44 -9.53
N PHE A 376 -6.53 -6.50 -9.15
CA PHE A 376 -5.10 -6.51 -8.77
C PHE A 376 -4.75 -5.47 -7.70
N ARG A 377 -5.56 -5.42 -6.64
CA ARG A 377 -5.45 -4.46 -5.52
C ARG A 377 -6.05 -5.03 -4.24
N LEU A 378 -5.57 -4.57 -3.09
CA LEU A 378 -6.06 -4.98 -1.77
C LEU A 378 -6.80 -3.82 -1.11
N GLN A 379 -8.03 -4.02 -0.66
CA GLN A 379 -8.75 -3.02 0.14
C GLN A 379 -8.10 -2.86 1.52
N VAL A 380 -7.83 -1.61 1.92
CA VAL A 380 -7.20 -1.27 3.21
C VAL A 380 -7.97 -0.23 4.03
N GLY A 381 -9.11 0.23 3.52
CA GLY A 381 -10.03 1.14 4.19
C GLY A 381 -11.23 1.44 3.29
N SER A 382 -12.39 1.74 3.86
CA SER A 382 -13.58 2.08 3.07
C SER A 382 -14.64 2.80 3.89
N ALA A 383 -15.43 3.63 3.22
CA ALA A 383 -16.63 4.27 3.74
C ALA A 383 -17.75 4.22 2.69
N ILE A 384 -19.00 4.09 3.13
CA ILE A 384 -20.18 4.20 2.28
C ILE A 384 -21.12 5.19 2.94
N VAL A 385 -21.51 6.23 2.21
CA VAL A 385 -22.41 7.28 2.70
C VAL A 385 -23.58 7.45 1.73
N ARG A 386 -24.77 7.69 2.28
CA ARG A 386 -25.96 8.11 1.53
C ARG A 386 -26.15 9.61 1.78
N PRO A 387 -26.30 10.45 0.74
CA PRO A 387 -26.70 11.84 0.93
C PRO A 387 -28.03 11.88 1.68
N ALA A 388 -28.21 12.89 2.52
CA ALA A 388 -29.52 13.17 3.07
C ALA A 388 -30.50 13.47 1.91
N PRO A 389 -31.77 13.05 2.00
CA PRO A 389 -32.76 13.41 1.00
C PRO A 389 -32.87 14.94 0.89
N PRO A 390 -33.12 15.49 -0.32
CA PRO A 390 -33.33 16.92 -0.48
C PRO A 390 -34.48 17.38 0.44
N ARG A 391 -34.27 18.48 1.16
CA ARG A 391 -35.29 19.12 2.00
C ARG A 391 -36.33 19.86 1.15
#